data_AF-S3JGZ5-F1
#
_entry.id   AF-S3JGZ5-F1
#
_cell.length_a   1.000
_cell.length_b   1.000
_cell.length_c   1.000
_cell.angle_alpha   90.00
_cell.angle_beta   90.00
_cell.angle_gamma   90.00
#
_symmetry.space_group_name_H-M   'P 1'
#
loop_
_entity.id
_entity.type
_entity.pdbx_description
1 polymer ?
#
loop_
_entity_poly.entity_id
_entity_poly.type
_entity_poly.pdbx_seq_one_letter_code
_entity_poly.pdbx_strand_id
1 'polypeptide(L)'
;MGGNDPIVLENKRRGIYGVYLDGNYHCLVPSQNFKINQNNYKSVEHLFECQNYDPNYSDSYTVIHHAVVYPLADGKTWQLQLRGILEF
;
A
#
# COMPACT_ATOMS: atom_id res chain seq x y z
N MET A 1 -13.11 11.64 -16.79
CA MET A 1 -13.02 12.45 -15.55
C MET A 1 -12.18 11.67 -14.56
N GLY A 2 -10.85 11.77 -14.67
CA GLY A 2 -9.91 11.10 -13.76
C GLY A 2 -9.30 12.15 -12.86
N GLY A 3 -9.83 12.31 -11.65
CA GLY A 3 -9.18 13.14 -10.64
C GLY A 3 -7.92 12.42 -10.18
N ASN A 4 -6.76 12.96 -10.53
CA ASN A 4 -5.47 12.56 -9.95
C ASN A 4 -5.34 13.19 -8.55
N ASP A 5 -6.32 12.93 -7.70
CA ASP A 5 -6.21 13.36 -6.31
C ASP A 5 -5.10 12.51 -5.65
N PRO A 6 -4.16 13.15 -4.94
CA PRO A 6 -3.09 12.43 -4.30
C PRO A 6 -3.66 11.47 -3.26
N ILE A 7 -3.17 10.23 -3.25
CA ILE A 7 -3.56 9.26 -2.23
C ILE A 7 -2.84 9.64 -0.93
N VAL A 8 -3.63 9.98 0.08
CA VAL A 8 -3.17 10.34 1.41
C VAL A 8 -3.57 9.26 2.41
N LEU A 9 -2.61 8.80 3.20
CA LEU A 9 -2.79 7.80 4.24
C LEU A 9 -2.69 8.47 5.61
N GLU A 10 -3.60 8.11 6.50
CA GLU A 10 -3.57 8.56 7.90
C GLU A 10 -2.84 7.55 8.78
N ASN A 11 -2.13 8.04 9.79
CA ASN A 11 -1.54 7.17 10.80
C ASN A 11 -2.63 6.57 11.72
N LYS A 12 -2.66 5.24 11.82
CA LYS A 12 -3.60 4.49 12.66
C LYS A 12 -2.86 3.48 13.54
N ARG A 13 -3.17 3.47 14.85
CA ARG A 13 -2.55 2.57 15.86
C ARG A 13 -2.62 1.07 15.50
N ARG A 14 -3.60 0.65 14.72
CA ARG A 14 -3.77 -0.72 14.20
C ARG A 14 -3.97 -0.69 12.68
N GLY A 15 -3.04 -0.03 11.99
CA GLY A 15 -3.00 0.04 10.54
C GLY A 15 -2.73 -1.32 9.90
N ILE A 16 -3.28 -1.50 8.69
CA ILE A 16 -3.04 -2.69 7.84
C ILE A 16 -1.78 -2.56 6.98
N TYR A 17 -1.13 -1.39 7.03
CA TYR A 17 0.15 -1.11 6.41
C TYR A 17 1.13 -0.61 7.46
N GLY A 18 2.40 -0.94 7.28
CA GLY A 18 3.53 -0.41 8.04
C GLY A 18 4.40 0.47 7.15
N VAL A 19 5.07 1.46 7.76
CA VAL A 19 6.10 2.27 7.11
C VAL A 19 7.43 1.98 7.80
N TYR A 20 8.47 1.71 7.02
CA TYR A 20 9.85 1.59 7.50
C TYR A 20 10.78 2.47 6.65
N LEU A 21 11.97 2.77 7.18
CA LEU A 21 12.97 3.55 6.47
C LEU A 21 13.94 2.61 5.76
N ASP A 22 14.08 2.76 4.45
CA ASP A 22 15.11 2.09 3.64
C ASP A 22 15.98 3.16 2.96
N GLY A 23 17.18 3.35 3.50
CA GLY A 23 18.03 4.50 3.15
C GLY A 23 17.32 5.82 3.42
N ASN A 24 17.00 6.57 2.35
CA ASN A 24 16.30 7.86 2.43
C ASN A 24 14.81 7.77 2.09
N TYR A 25 14.29 6.56 1.82
CA TYR A 25 12.91 6.36 1.39
C TYR A 25 12.05 5.83 2.54
N HIS A 26 10.87 6.40 2.69
CA HIS A 26 9.85 5.82 3.57
C HIS A 26 9.05 4.81 2.77
N CYS A 27 9.25 3.55 3.09
CA CYS A 27 8.74 2.41 2.37
C CYS A 27 7.48 1.90 3.06
N LEU A 28 6.38 1.79 2.32
CA LEU A 28 5.10 1.29 2.80
C LEU A 28 4.90 -0.16 2.31
N VAL A 29 4.60 -1.05 3.25
CA VAL A 29 4.33 -2.47 2.99
C VAL A 29 3.10 -2.94 3.76
N PRO A 30 2.37 -3.96 3.25
CA PRO A 30 1.33 -4.62 4.03
C PRO A 30 1.86 -5.17 5.36
N SER A 31 1.06 -5.05 6.42
CA SER A 31 1.36 -5.68 7.71
C SER A 31 1.35 -7.21 7.58
N GLN A 32 2.17 -7.92 8.36
CA GLN A 32 2.36 -9.39 8.25
C GLN A 32 1.07 -10.23 8.21
N ASN A 33 0.02 -9.82 8.93
CA ASN A 33 -1.24 -10.56 9.02
C ASN A 33 -2.35 -9.99 8.11
N PHE A 34 -2.02 -9.04 7.24
CA PHE A 34 -2.98 -8.48 6.32
C PHE A 34 -3.26 -9.46 5.18
N LYS A 35 -4.53 -9.83 5.01
CA LYS A 35 -4.99 -10.63 3.88
C LYS A 35 -5.72 -9.75 2.90
N ILE A 36 -5.34 -9.85 1.64
CA ILE A 36 -6.03 -9.18 0.56
C ILE A 36 -7.14 -10.09 0.08
N ASN A 37 -8.33 -9.52 -0.11
CA ASN A 37 -9.50 -10.21 -0.62
C ASN A 37 -10.34 -9.24 -1.44
N GLN A 38 -11.41 -9.74 -2.06
CA GLN A 38 -12.25 -8.94 -2.94
C GLN A 38 -12.79 -7.64 -2.29
N ASN A 39 -13.02 -7.61 -0.97
CA ASN A 39 -13.56 -6.44 -0.29
C ASN A 39 -12.54 -5.33 -0.08
N ASN A 40 -11.24 -5.64 0.00
CA ASN A 40 -10.19 -4.66 0.23
C ASN A 40 -9.25 -4.47 -0.97
N TYR A 41 -9.34 -5.34 -1.98
CA TYR A 41 -8.50 -5.33 -3.17
C TYR A 41 -8.44 -3.96 -3.83
N LYS A 42 -9.58 -3.28 -3.99
CA LYS A 42 -9.62 -1.94 -4.63
C LYS A 42 -8.80 -0.90 -3.86
N SER A 43 -8.83 -0.94 -2.52
CA SER A 43 -8.00 -0.04 -1.70
C SER A 43 -6.51 -0.37 -1.81
N VAL A 44 -6.16 -1.64 -1.93
CA VAL A 44 -4.77 -2.09 -2.15
C VAL A 44 -4.28 -1.66 -3.54
N GLU A 45 -5.11 -1.82 -4.56
CA GLU A 45 -4.80 -1.50 -5.95
C GLU A 45 -4.46 0.00 -6.14
N HIS A 46 -4.96 0.88 -5.28
CA HIS A 46 -4.53 2.28 -5.26
C HIS A 46 -3.07 2.48 -4.81
N LEU A 47 -2.56 1.60 -3.93
CA LEU A 47 -1.23 1.69 -3.32
C LEU A 47 -0.20 0.79 -4.00
N PHE A 48 -0.64 -0.31 -4.60
CA PHE A 48 0.20 -1.33 -5.22
C PHE A 48 -0.35 -1.71 -6.59
N GLU A 49 0.55 -2.02 -7.52
CA GLU A 49 0.23 -2.83 -8.69
C GLU A 49 0.07 -4.28 -8.24
N CYS A 50 -1.14 -4.82 -8.41
CA CYS A 50 -1.47 -6.19 -8.05
C CYS A 50 -1.36 -7.08 -9.30
N GLN A 51 -0.30 -7.88 -9.38
CA GLN A 51 -0.04 -8.77 -10.50
C GLN A 51 -0.62 -10.16 -10.21
N ASN A 52 -1.25 -10.76 -11.23
CA ASN A 52 -1.82 -12.12 -11.19
C ASN A 52 -2.90 -12.37 -10.11
N TYR A 53 -3.57 -11.32 -9.62
CA TYR A 53 -4.66 -11.50 -8.66
C TYR A 53 -5.88 -12.19 -9.28
N ASP A 54 -6.31 -13.30 -8.67
CA ASP A 54 -7.60 -13.96 -8.93
C ASP A 54 -8.40 -14.06 -7.61
N PRO A 55 -9.61 -13.49 -7.54
CA PRO A 55 -10.41 -13.50 -6.31
C PRO A 55 -10.80 -14.89 -5.80
N ASN A 56 -10.72 -15.94 -6.63
CA ASN A 56 -11.05 -17.31 -6.26
C ASN A 56 -9.82 -18.12 -5.80
N TYR A 57 -8.61 -17.71 -6.16
CA TYR A 57 -7.40 -18.52 -5.97
C TYR A 57 -6.27 -17.81 -5.23
N SER A 58 -6.25 -16.48 -5.20
CA SER A 58 -5.21 -15.69 -4.53
C SER A 58 -5.45 -15.64 -3.02
N ASP A 59 -4.82 -16.55 -2.28
CA ASP A 59 -4.89 -16.65 -0.82
C ASP A 59 -3.71 -15.99 -0.09
N SER A 60 -2.66 -15.69 -0.84
CA SER A 60 -1.38 -15.15 -0.38
C SER A 60 -0.78 -14.22 -1.44
N TYR A 61 0.32 -13.56 -1.10
CA TYR A 61 1.05 -12.68 -2.02
C TYR A 61 2.49 -12.49 -1.53
N THR A 62 3.35 -12.09 -2.45
CA THR A 62 4.73 -11.65 -2.20
C THR A 62 4.86 -10.16 -2.49
N VAL A 63 5.56 -9.43 -1.61
CA VAL A 63 5.94 -8.04 -1.87
C VAL A 63 7.17 -8.05 -2.77
N ILE A 64 6.98 -7.71 -4.04
CA ILE A 64 8.08 -7.61 -5.02
C ILE A 64 8.78 -6.25 -4.87
N HIS A 65 7.99 -5.18 -4.75
CA HIS A 65 8.49 -3.84 -4.46
C HIS A 65 7.62 -3.14 -3.41
N HIS A 66 8.26 -2.45 -2.46
CA HIS A 66 7.56 -1.59 -1.52
C HIS A 66 6.99 -0.36 -2.23
N ALA A 67 5.89 0.18 -1.71
CA ALA A 67 5.43 1.51 -2.11
C ALA A 67 6.30 2.58 -1.45
N VAL A 68 6.42 3.76 -2.06
CA VAL A 68 7.15 4.90 -1.48
C VAL A 68 6.15 5.97 -1.07
N VAL A 69 6.28 6.45 0.15
CA VAL A 69 5.47 7.54 0.72
C VAL A 69 6.35 8.67 1.22
N TYR A 70 5.78 9.86 1.38
CA TYR A 70 6.42 10.94 2.13
C TYR A 70 5.50 11.46 3.23
N PRO A 71 6.06 11.86 4.38
CA PRO A 71 5.28 12.51 5.42
C PRO A 71 4.84 13.89 4.93
N LEU A 72 3.58 14.25 5.17
CA LEU A 72 3.08 15.59 4.93
C LEU A 72 3.37 16.50 6.14
N ALA A 73 3.23 17.82 5.93
CA ALA A 73 3.60 18.85 6.91
C ALA A 73 2.83 18.76 8.24
N ASP A 74 1.70 18.05 8.28
CA ASP A 74 0.92 17.83 9.50
C ASP A 74 1.54 16.80 10.46
N GLY A 75 2.59 16.08 10.02
CA GLY A 75 3.27 15.03 10.78
C GLY A 75 2.42 13.80 11.09
N LYS A 76 1.23 13.69 10.50
CA LYS A 76 0.24 12.63 10.80
C LYS A 76 -0.20 11.87 9.56
N THR A 77 -0.06 12.49 8.40
CA THR A 77 -0.45 11.91 7.12
C THR A 77 0.75 11.68 6.22
N TRP A 78 0.55 10.75 5.29
CA TRP A 78 1.57 10.29 4.35
C TRP A 78 0.99 10.32 2.95
N GLN A 79 1.71 10.88 1.99
CA GLN A 79 1.29 10.89 0.60
C GLN A 79 2.02 9.81 -0.18
N LEU A 80 1.26 9.00 -0.94
CA LEU A 80 1.83 8.06 -1.90
C LEU A 80 2.59 8.80 -2.99
N GLN A 81 3.83 8.37 -3.25
CA GLN A 81 4.68 8.90 -4.32
C GLN A 81 4.83 7.89 -5.44
N LEU A 82 5.06 6.62 -5.07
CA LEU A 82 5.22 5.51 -6.00
C LEU A 82 4.44 4.32 -5.48
N ARG A 83 3.69 3.68 -6.37
CA ARG A 83 3.01 2.42 -6.08
C ARG A 83 4.06 1.30 -5.92
N GLY A 84 3.80 0.41 -4.97
CA GLY A 84 4.56 -0.83 -4.85
C GLY A 84 4.07 -1.90 -5.83
N ILE A 85 4.63 -3.10 -5.76
CA ILE A 85 4.19 -4.25 -6.56
C ILE A 85 3.96 -5.45 -5.65
N LEU A 86 2.80 -6.07 -5.79
CA LEU A 86 2.44 -7.34 -5.15
C LEU A 86 2.20 -8.38 -6.25
N GLU A 87 2.77 -9.56 -6.06
CA GLU A 87 2.49 -10.74 -6.88
C GLU A 87 1.69 -11.75 -6.04
N PHE A 88 0.56 -12.22 -6.56
CA PHE A 88 -0.38 -13.12 -5.89
C PHE A 88 -0.26 -14.57 -6.34
#